data_AF-A0A915NER4-F1
#
_entry.id   AF-A0A915NER4-F1
#
_cell.length_a   1.000
_cell.length_b   1.000
_cell.length_c   1.000
_cell.angle_alpha   90.00
_cell.angle_beta   90.00
_cell.angle_gamma   90.00
#
_symmetry.space_group_name_H-M   'P 1'
#
loop_
_entity.id
_entity.type
_entity.pdbx_description
1 polymer ?
#
loop_
_entity_poly.entity_id
_entity_poly.type
_entity_poly.pdbx_seq_one_letter_code
_entity_poly.pdbx_strand_id
1 'polypeptide(L)'
;MAIDISKMHPYNSPVSPSLFPHLTIILLGIGLISTAYFFVNGVSWTILCKKGVTSTKKTRSIIKELVIALFASGFLGFGALFLMLWVGINI
;
A
#
# COMPACT_ATOMS: atom_id res chain seq x y z
N MET A 1 -2.94 -35.82 30.02
CA MET A 1 -3.91 -34.70 30.03
C MET A 1 -4.51 -34.63 28.64
N ALA A 2 -5.73 -35.16 28.46
CA ALA A 2 -6.45 -35.03 27.21
C ALA A 2 -7.09 -33.64 27.17
N ILE A 3 -6.85 -32.89 26.10
CA ILE A 3 -7.50 -31.61 25.87
C ILE A 3 -8.97 -31.87 25.52
N ASP A 4 -9.88 -31.33 26.34
CA ASP A 4 -11.32 -31.48 26.19
C ASP A 4 -11.82 -30.55 25.06
N ILE A 5 -12.01 -31.11 23.87
CA ILE A 5 -12.39 -30.39 22.64
C ILE A 5 -13.71 -29.62 22.77
N SER A 6 -14.58 -30.01 23.72
CA SER A 6 -15.88 -29.38 23.97
C SER A 6 -15.77 -27.96 24.53
N LYS A 7 -14.59 -27.54 25.00
CA LYS A 7 -14.33 -26.18 25.51
C LYS A 7 -13.67 -25.25 24.50
N MET A 8 -13.44 -25.71 23.27
CA MET A 8 -12.78 -24.91 22.24
C MET A 8 -13.78 -24.06 21.45
N HIS A 9 -13.57 -22.75 21.43
CA HIS A 9 -14.38 -21.85 20.62
C HIS A 9 -14.04 -22.03 19.13
N PRO A 10 -15.03 -22.05 18.21
CA PRO A 10 -14.77 -22.12 16.78
C PRO A 10 -13.87 -20.96 16.33
N TYR A 11 -12.95 -21.24 15.41
CA TYR A 11 -12.13 -20.20 14.79
C TYR A 11 -12.97 -19.45 13.75
N ASN A 12 -13.34 -18.22 14.08
CA ASN A 12 -13.91 -17.30 13.12
C ASN A 12 -12.77 -16.44 12.56
N SER A 13 -12.70 -16.32 11.24
CA SER A 13 -11.69 -15.46 10.61
C SER A 13 -11.89 -14.01 11.08
N PRO A 14 -10.81 -13.28 11.45
CA PRO A 14 -10.92 -11.90 11.96
C PRO A 14 -11.41 -10.91 10.91
N VAL A 15 -11.41 -11.30 9.63
CA VAL A 15 -11.91 -10.51 8.50
C VAL A 15 -12.92 -11.36 7.74
N SER A 16 -14.07 -10.75 7.42
CA SER A 16 -15.11 -11.39 6.61
C SER A 16 -14.73 -11.37 5.12
N PRO A 17 -15.05 -12.42 4.34
CA PRO A 17 -14.69 -12.51 2.92
C PRO A 17 -15.21 -11.35 2.05
N SER A 18 -16.31 -10.72 2.45
CA SER A 18 -16.90 -9.57 1.76
C SER A 18 -16.07 -8.29 1.87
N LEU A 19 -15.19 -8.20 2.88
CA LEU A 19 -14.40 -6.99 3.13
C LEU A 19 -13.07 -6.99 2.37
N PHE A 20 -12.59 -8.15 1.92
CA PHE A 20 -11.33 -8.29 1.16
C PHE A 20 -11.24 -7.39 -0.09
N PRO A 21 -12.23 -7.35 -1.00
CA PRO A 21 -12.13 -6.51 -2.20
C PRO A 21 -12.13 -5.01 -1.86
N HIS A 22 -12.92 -4.58 -0.87
CA HIS A 22 -12.97 -3.19 -0.44
C HIS A 22 -11.64 -2.71 0.14
N LEU A 23 -11.04 -3.50 1.03
CA LEU A 23 -9.72 -3.20 1.61
C LEU A 23 -8.64 -3.17 0.53
N THR A 24 -8.63 -4.16 -0.38
CA THR A 24 -7.68 -4.25 -1.49
C THR A 24 -7.70 -2.98 -2.35
N ILE A 25 -8.88 -2.52 -2.77
CA ILE A 25 -9.04 -1.34 -3.63
C ILE A 25 -8.56 -0.07 -2.92
N ILE A 26 -8.88 0.10 -1.64
CA ILE A 26 -8.48 1.28 -0.86
C ILE A 26 -6.96 1.31 -0.68
N LEU A 27 -6.36 0.19 -0.25
CA LEU A 27 -4.92 0.12 0.00
C LEU A 27 -4.11 0.23 -1.30
N LEU A 28 -4.51 -0.46 -2.38
CA LEU A 28 -3.85 -0.33 -3.68
C LEU A 28 -4.05 1.05 -4.29
N GLY A 29 -5.26 1.62 -4.20
CA GLY A 29 -5.55 2.95 -4.75
C GLY A 29 -4.62 4.01 -4.16
N ILE A 30 -4.54 4.08 -2.83
CA ILE A 30 -3.66 5.02 -2.14
C ILE A 30 -2.17 4.70 -2.39
N GLY A 31 -1.79 3.42 -2.37
CA GLY A 31 -0.41 3.00 -2.63
C GLY A 31 0.08 3.34 -4.05
N LEU A 32 -0.78 3.15 -5.06
CA LEU A 32 -0.48 3.50 -6.46
C LEU A 32 -0.42 5.02 -6.65
N ILE A 33 -1.33 5.78 -6.05
CA ILE A 33 -1.28 7.25 -6.09
C ILE A 33 0.01 7.74 -5.43
N SER A 34 0.39 7.22 -4.27
CA SER A 34 1.62 7.60 -3.57
C SER A 34 2.88 7.23 -4.37
N THR A 35 2.88 6.09 -5.04
CA THR A 35 3.98 5.65 -5.92
C THR A 35 4.04 6.52 -7.18
N ALA A 36 2.90 6.87 -7.75
CA ALA A 36 2.81 7.84 -8.83
C ALA A 36 3.39 9.19 -8.38
N TYR A 37 3.06 9.68 -7.17
CA TYR A 37 3.66 10.90 -6.62
C TYR A 37 5.19 10.82 -6.48
N PHE A 38 5.76 9.67 -6.11
CA PHE A 38 7.22 9.47 -6.10
C PHE A 38 7.81 9.57 -7.51
N PHE A 39 7.23 8.87 -8.48
CA PHE A 39 7.62 8.99 -9.89
C PHE A 39 7.37 10.40 -10.43
N VAL A 40 6.34 11.10 -9.96
CA VAL A 40 5.96 12.45 -10.37
C VAL A 40 6.97 13.48 -9.87
N ASN A 41 7.42 13.34 -8.62
CA ASN A 41 8.50 14.17 -8.11
C ASN A 41 9.80 13.99 -8.93
N GLY A 42 9.96 12.84 -9.61
CA GLY A 42 10.99 12.60 -10.64
C GLY A 42 10.61 12.94 -12.10
N VAL A 43 9.33 12.86 -12.49
CA VAL A 43 8.85 12.85 -13.89
C VAL A 43 7.64 13.78 -14.12
N SER A 44 6.67 13.89 -13.21
CA SER A 44 5.43 14.67 -13.41
C SER A 44 5.44 16.12 -12.91
N TRP A 45 6.50 16.53 -12.21
CA TRP A 45 6.87 17.95 -12.24
C TRP A 45 7.19 18.40 -13.69
N THR A 46 7.58 17.50 -14.60
CA THR A 46 7.83 17.88 -16.02
C THR A 46 6.59 17.90 -16.89
N ILE A 47 5.49 17.19 -16.56
CA ILE A 47 4.30 17.12 -17.44
C ILE A 47 3.16 18.07 -17.06
N LEU A 48 3.09 18.61 -15.83
CA LEU A 48 2.04 19.56 -15.45
C LEU A 48 2.56 20.94 -15.03
N CYS A 49 3.80 21.06 -14.55
CA CYS A 49 4.29 22.27 -13.88
C CYS A 49 5.54 22.90 -14.50
N LYS A 50 5.86 22.57 -15.76
CA LYS A 50 6.97 23.17 -16.50
C LYS A 50 6.56 24.39 -17.33
N LYS A 51 5.79 25.31 -16.73
CA LYS A 51 5.84 26.73 -17.10
C LYS A 51 6.19 27.53 -15.85
N GLY A 52 7.47 27.89 -15.76
CA GLY A 52 7.96 28.91 -14.85
C GLY A 52 8.72 28.36 -13.64
N VAL A 53 10.05 28.45 -13.73
CA VAL A 53 10.97 28.69 -12.59
C VAL A 53 11.06 27.49 -11.62
N THR A 54 12.16 26.76 -11.45
CA THR A 54 13.53 27.21 -11.23
C THR A 54 14.47 25.99 -11.37
N SER A 55 15.56 26.14 -12.10
CA SER A 55 16.74 25.31 -11.91
C SER A 55 17.41 25.76 -10.61
N THR A 56 17.44 24.96 -9.52
CA THR A 56 18.40 25.12 -8.40
C THR A 56 18.28 24.00 -7.32
N LYS A 57 19.42 23.31 -7.12
CA LYS A 57 19.88 22.37 -6.08
C LYS A 57 19.46 20.89 -6.14
N LYS A 58 20.45 20.10 -6.56
CA LYS A 58 20.73 18.66 -6.38
C LYS A 58 20.74 18.19 -4.89
N THR A 59 19.89 18.78 -4.06
CA THR A 59 19.78 18.55 -2.60
C THR A 59 18.32 18.50 -2.14
N ARG A 60 17.37 18.18 -3.03
CA ARG A 60 16.02 17.80 -2.57
C ARG A 60 16.19 16.61 -1.63
N SER A 61 15.79 16.80 -0.38
CA SER A 61 16.09 15.92 0.73
C SER A 61 15.66 14.48 0.46
N ILE A 62 16.62 13.61 0.12
CA ILE A 62 16.40 12.17 -0.14
C ILE A 62 15.60 11.53 1.01
N ILE A 63 15.80 12.01 2.24
CA ILE A 63 15.06 11.57 3.43
C ILE A 63 13.54 11.76 3.28
N LYS A 64 13.05 12.90 2.78
CA LYS A 64 11.61 13.13 2.65
C LYS A 64 11.01 12.22 1.57
N GLU A 65 11.73 12.05 0.47
CA GLU A 65 11.29 11.20 -0.64
C GLU A 65 11.30 9.71 -0.23
N LEU A 66 12.30 9.30 0.57
CA LEU A 66 12.39 7.96 1.14
C LEU A 66 11.26 7.67 2.14
N VAL A 67 10.86 8.64 2.97
CA VAL A 67 9.72 8.47 3.90
C VAL A 67 8.41 8.28 3.12
N ILE A 68 8.18 9.05 2.06
CA ILE A 68 7.02 8.85 1.17
C ILE A 68 7.10 7.47 0.47
N ALA A 69 8.28 7.05 0.01
CA ALA A 69 8.47 5.77 -0.65
C ALA A 69 8.28 4.58 0.31
N LEU A 70 8.74 4.68 1.56
CA LEU A 70 8.52 3.68 2.60
C LEU A 70 7.03 3.54 2.92
N PHE A 71 6.32 4.67 3.06
CA PHE A 71 4.88 4.65 3.28
C PHE A 71 4.16 4.02 2.07
N ALA A 72 4.51 4.42 0.85
CA ALA A 72 3.95 3.85 -0.38
C ALA A 72 4.17 2.33 -0.49
N SER A 73 5.38 1.86 -0.21
CA SER A 73 5.72 0.43 -0.24
C SER A 73 4.96 -0.36 0.83
N GLY A 74 4.72 0.21 2.01
CA GLY A 74 3.92 -0.44 3.05
C GLY A 74 2.48 -0.65 2.61
N PHE A 75 1.84 0.39 2.05
CA PHE A 75 0.47 0.30 1.54
C PHE A 75 0.33 -0.63 0.34
N LEU A 76 1.29 -0.60 -0.60
CA LEU A 76 1.30 -1.52 -1.75
C LEU A 76 1.55 -2.98 -1.33
N GLY A 77 2.47 -3.22 -0.39
CA GLY A 77 2.74 -4.57 0.11
C GLY A 77 1.53 -5.18 0.79
N PHE A 78 0.88 -4.42 1.68
CA PHE A 78 -0.31 -4.88 2.39
C PHE A 78 -1.52 -5.04 1.44
N GLY A 79 -1.66 -4.15 0.45
CA GLY A 79 -2.66 -4.27 -0.61
C GLY A 79 -2.46 -5.51 -1.51
N ALA A 80 -1.22 -5.87 -1.82
CA ALA A 80 -0.90 -7.08 -2.60
C ALA A 80 -1.24 -8.38 -1.86
N LEU A 81 -1.06 -8.42 -0.53
CA LEU A 81 -1.49 -9.56 0.29
C LEU A 81 -3.01 -9.76 0.23
N PHE A 82 -3.79 -8.68 0.39
CA PHE A 82 -5.24 -8.76 0.28
C PHE A 82 -5.72 -9.10 -1.13
N LEU A 83 -5.01 -8.66 -2.17
CA LEU A 83 -5.29 -9.05 -3.55
C LEU A 83 -5.09 -10.56 -3.76
N MET A 84 -4.03 -11.14 -3.21
CA MET A 84 -3.75 -12.57 -3.27
C MET A 84 -4.82 -13.40 -2.54
N LEU A 85 -5.22 -12.96 -1.34
CA LEU A 85 -6.35 -13.51 -0.58
C LEU A 85 -7.67 -13.42 -1.37
N TRP A 86 -7.91 -12.31 -2.08
CA TRP A 86 -9.11 -12.13 -2.89
C TRP A 86 -9.17 -13.07 -4.10
N VAL A 87 -8.03 -13.34 -4.76
CA VAL A 87 -7.94 -14.32 -5.86
C VAL A 87 -8.15 -15.77 -5.37
N GLY A 88 -8.22 -15.98 -4.05
CA GLY A 88 -8.43 -17.30 -3.44
C GLY A 88 -7.13 -18.05 -3.18
N ILE A 89 -5.98 -17.37 -3.28
CA ILE A 89 -4.69 -17.94 -2.93
C ILE A 89 -4.48 -17.69 -1.43
N ASN A 90 -4.82 -18.69 -0.62
CA ASN A 90 -4.47 -18.70 0.80
C ASN A 90 -3.00 -19.08 0.94
N ILE A 91 -2.18 -18.14 1.41
CA ILE A 91 -0.82 -18.39 1.91
C ILE A 91 -0.88 -19.18 3.22
#